data_AF-A0A9J6F828-F1
#
_entry.id   AF-A0A9J6F828-F1
#
_cell.length_a   1.000
_cell.length_b   1.000
_cell.length_c   1.000
_cell.angle_alpha   90.00
_cell.angle_beta   90.00
_cell.angle_gamma   90.00
#
_symmetry.space_group_name_H-M   'P 1'
#
loop_
_entity.id
_entity.type
_entity.pdbx_description
1 polymer ?
#
loop_
_entity_poly.entity_id
_entity_poly.type
_entity_poly.pdbx_seq_one_letter_code
_entity_poly.pdbx_strand_id
1 'polypeptide(L)'
;MWADFTRLIDHCWFYLSVCLFFQRADWPKRWTHIEKILLRPGPFVHPDFEPGPGNMEMIRDKCKILVIGAGGLGCEMLKDLALMGFRHIDVIDMDTIDLSNLNRQFLFRKSDIGKSKAEVAAAFINKRVPGCQVKAHFKKIQDYDESFYQQFHIVLCGLDSIVARRWANGMVLSLVDQGSIVPMVDGGTEGFKGNARVILPSINACVDCTLDLVSTTAHTPRLPEHCIEYVKILLWPKEKPFGEETAIDGDNPDHIQWIHEKATERASEYNISGVTYRLTQGKFILIPQAFSLW
;
A
#
# COMPACT_ATOMS: atom_id res chain seq x y z
N MET A 1 -52.39 27.97 -26.89
CA MET A 1 -51.82 28.13 -25.53
C MET A 1 -51.66 26.81 -24.76
N TRP A 2 -52.47 25.77 -25.01
CA TRP A 2 -52.32 24.46 -24.36
C TRP A 2 -51.41 23.44 -25.08
N ALA A 3 -51.10 23.66 -26.37
CA ALA A 3 -50.27 22.74 -27.17
C ALA A 3 -48.74 22.95 -27.00
N ASP A 4 -48.31 24.11 -26.51
CA ASP A 4 -46.88 24.38 -26.24
C ASP A 4 -46.42 23.87 -24.87
N PHE A 5 -47.35 23.65 -23.93
CA PHE A 5 -47.03 23.18 -22.59
C PHE A 5 -46.68 21.68 -22.56
N THR A 6 -47.33 20.87 -23.40
CA THR A 6 -47.04 19.44 -23.54
C THR A 6 -45.68 19.17 -24.19
N ARG A 7 -45.26 19.97 -25.18
CA ARG A 7 -43.92 19.85 -25.77
C ARG A 7 -42.79 20.21 -24.81
N LEU A 8 -43.00 21.20 -23.92
CA LEU A 8 -42.02 21.55 -22.89
C LEU A 8 -41.87 20.43 -21.84
N ILE A 9 -42.98 19.78 -21.47
CA ILE A 9 -42.99 18.65 -20.54
C ILE A 9 -42.26 17.46 -21.17
N ASP A 10 -42.54 17.08 -22.41
CA ASP A 10 -41.88 15.94 -23.08
C ASP A 10 -40.35 16.15 -23.25
N HIS A 11 -39.91 17.38 -23.54
CA HIS A 11 -38.48 17.71 -23.58
C HIS A 11 -37.82 17.66 -22.18
N CYS A 12 -38.52 18.09 -21.13
CA CYS A 12 -38.06 17.96 -19.75
C CYS A 12 -37.98 16.50 -19.28
N TRP A 13 -38.94 15.64 -19.67
CA TRP A 13 -38.90 14.21 -19.36
C TRP A 13 -37.82 13.46 -20.13
N PHE A 14 -37.52 13.85 -21.38
CA PHE A 14 -36.39 13.30 -22.12
C PHE A 14 -35.06 13.69 -21.46
N TYR A 15 -34.89 14.95 -21.02
CA TYR A 15 -33.70 15.37 -20.27
C TYR A 15 -33.61 14.74 -18.87
N LEU A 16 -34.71 14.59 -18.13
CA LEU A 16 -34.73 13.88 -16.85
C LEU A 16 -34.43 12.39 -17.02
N SER A 17 -34.96 11.74 -18.05
CA SER A 17 -34.71 10.33 -18.37
C SER A 17 -33.24 10.11 -18.76
N VAL A 18 -32.66 11.00 -19.56
CA VAL A 18 -31.23 10.97 -19.91
C VAL A 18 -30.35 11.27 -18.70
N CYS A 19 -30.70 12.25 -17.86
CA CYS A 19 -30.01 12.52 -16.58
C CYS A 19 -30.12 11.35 -15.58
N LEU A 20 -31.27 10.67 -15.51
CA LEU A 20 -31.47 9.45 -14.71
C LEU A 20 -30.70 8.26 -15.28
N PHE A 21 -30.50 8.19 -16.61
CA PHE A 21 -29.65 7.19 -17.26
C PHE A 21 -28.17 7.40 -16.91
N PHE A 22 -27.74 8.65 -16.71
CA PHE A 22 -26.40 8.99 -16.20
C PHE A 22 -26.26 8.82 -14.67
N GLN A 23 -27.35 8.61 -13.93
CA GLN A 23 -27.34 8.42 -12.47
C GLN A 23 -27.29 6.96 -12.02
N ARG A 24 -27.45 5.97 -12.91
CA ARG A 24 -27.13 4.60 -12.55
C ARG A 24 -25.63 4.43 -12.59
N ALA A 25 -25.00 4.42 -11.41
CA ALA A 25 -23.61 3.99 -11.27
C ALA A 25 -23.37 2.67 -12.04
N ASP A 26 -24.33 1.76 -12.06
CA ASP A 26 -24.23 0.48 -12.75
C ASP A 26 -25.01 0.43 -14.08
N TRP A 27 -24.29 0.21 -15.19
CA TRP A 27 -24.86 -0.09 -16.50
C TRP A 27 -24.94 -1.61 -16.73
N PRO A 28 -25.79 -2.09 -17.68
CA PRO A 28 -25.93 -3.51 -17.96
C PRO A 28 -24.59 -4.18 -18.27
N LYS A 29 -24.38 -5.37 -17.71
CA LYS A 29 -23.16 -6.19 -17.89
C LYS A 29 -21.85 -5.59 -17.38
N ARG A 30 -21.88 -4.47 -16.64
CA ARG A 30 -20.68 -3.88 -16.03
C ARG A 30 -19.88 -4.90 -15.22
N TRP A 31 -20.57 -5.77 -14.48
CA TRP A 31 -19.96 -6.69 -13.52
C TRP A 31 -19.90 -8.14 -14.00
N THR A 32 -20.12 -8.40 -15.29
CA THR A 32 -20.20 -9.75 -15.84
C THR A 32 -18.94 -10.60 -15.59
N HIS A 33 -17.77 -9.99 -15.47
CA HIS A 33 -16.54 -10.72 -15.14
C HIS A 33 -16.54 -11.24 -13.70
N ILE A 34 -16.99 -10.42 -12.76
CA ILE A 34 -17.05 -10.76 -11.33
C ILE A 34 -18.21 -11.71 -11.06
N GLU A 35 -19.37 -11.47 -11.67
CA GLU A 35 -20.55 -12.33 -11.58
C GLU A 35 -20.27 -13.79 -11.98
N LYS A 36 -19.38 -14.02 -12.96
CA LYS A 36 -18.97 -15.39 -13.34
C LYS A 36 -18.29 -16.15 -12.20
N ILE A 37 -17.61 -15.45 -11.30
CA ILE A 37 -16.90 -16.04 -10.16
C ILE A 37 -17.87 -16.20 -8.98
N LEU A 38 -18.78 -15.25 -8.77
CA LEU A 38 -19.64 -15.22 -7.58
C LEU A 38 -20.97 -15.99 -7.72
N LEU A 39 -21.46 -16.19 -8.94
CA LEU A 39 -22.77 -16.81 -9.20
C LEU A 39 -22.68 -18.26 -9.66
N ARG A 40 -21.47 -18.82 -9.79
CA ARG A 40 -21.27 -20.16 -10.34
C ARG A 40 -20.50 -21.02 -9.35
N PRO A 41 -20.92 -22.28 -9.13
CA PRO A 41 -20.10 -23.23 -8.41
C PRO A 41 -18.86 -23.61 -9.25
N GLY A 42 -17.87 -24.21 -8.60
CA GLY A 42 -16.69 -24.74 -9.26
C GLY A 42 -15.95 -25.75 -8.40
N PRO A 43 -15.08 -26.59 -8.98
CA PRO A 43 -14.36 -27.64 -8.24
C PRO A 43 -13.28 -27.10 -7.29
N PHE A 44 -12.91 -25.82 -7.40
CA PHE A 44 -11.83 -25.19 -6.62
C PHE A 44 -12.34 -24.05 -5.72
N VAL A 45 -13.63 -24.01 -5.42
CA VAL A 45 -14.20 -23.00 -4.51
C VAL A 45 -13.83 -23.33 -3.06
N HIS A 46 -13.85 -22.31 -2.20
CA HIS A 46 -13.72 -22.52 -0.76
C HIS A 46 -14.86 -23.43 -0.25
N PRO A 47 -14.65 -24.32 0.74
CA PRO A 47 -15.70 -25.18 1.27
C PRO A 47 -16.96 -24.43 1.71
N ASP A 48 -16.79 -23.22 2.24
CA ASP A 48 -17.90 -22.36 2.72
C ASP A 48 -18.48 -21.46 1.63
N PHE A 49 -18.07 -21.61 0.37
CA PHE A 49 -18.58 -20.76 -0.72
C PHE A 49 -19.95 -21.25 -1.21
N GLU A 50 -20.95 -20.38 -1.08
CA GLU A 50 -22.26 -20.57 -1.70
C GLU A 50 -22.45 -19.58 -2.86
N PRO A 51 -22.70 -20.06 -4.10
CA PRO A 51 -22.90 -19.17 -5.24
C PRO A 51 -24.25 -18.46 -5.13
N GLY A 52 -24.25 -17.12 -5.28
CA GLY A 52 -25.48 -16.35 -5.21
C GLY A 52 -25.29 -14.84 -5.36
N PRO A 53 -26.37 -14.09 -5.65
CA PRO A 53 -26.30 -12.64 -5.82
C PRO A 53 -25.89 -11.90 -4.54
N GLY A 54 -26.13 -12.49 -3.37
CA GLY A 54 -25.73 -11.94 -2.08
C GLY A 54 -24.22 -11.72 -1.93
N ASN A 55 -23.39 -12.49 -2.65
CA ASN A 55 -21.94 -12.29 -2.67
C ASN A 55 -21.55 -10.92 -3.25
N MET A 56 -22.27 -10.48 -4.28
CA MET A 56 -22.01 -9.18 -4.89
C MET A 56 -22.51 -8.04 -4.00
N GLU A 57 -23.64 -8.22 -3.31
CA GLU A 57 -24.13 -7.28 -2.30
C GLU A 57 -23.13 -7.16 -1.15
N MET A 58 -22.59 -8.28 -0.66
CA MET A 58 -21.56 -8.30 0.38
C MET A 58 -20.32 -7.49 -0.04
N ILE A 59 -19.79 -7.72 -1.25
CA ILE A 59 -18.63 -7.01 -1.78
C ILE A 59 -18.90 -5.50 -1.94
N ARG A 60 -20.08 -5.14 -2.45
CA ARG A 60 -20.40 -3.74 -2.77
C ARG A 60 -20.77 -2.93 -1.56
N ASP A 61 -21.66 -3.45 -0.71
CA ASP A 61 -22.44 -2.64 0.21
C ASP A 61 -22.13 -2.93 1.69
N LYS A 62 -21.37 -3.99 1.97
CA LYS A 62 -21.02 -4.40 3.34
C LYS A 62 -19.52 -4.41 3.58
N CYS A 63 -18.74 -4.94 2.63
CA CYS A 63 -17.31 -5.10 2.77
C CYS A 63 -16.60 -3.74 2.76
N LYS A 64 -15.94 -3.44 3.87
CA LYS A 64 -15.08 -2.26 4.07
C LYS A 64 -13.63 -2.67 4.02
N ILE A 65 -12.86 -2.02 3.16
CA ILE A 65 -11.45 -2.33 2.94
C ILE A 65 -10.61 -1.11 3.29
N LEU A 66 -9.50 -1.33 4.01
CA LEU A 66 -8.48 -0.31 4.22
C LEU A 66 -7.27 -0.60 3.33
N VAL A 67 -6.84 0.39 2.57
CA VAL A 67 -5.56 0.38 1.84
C VAL A 67 -4.58 1.30 2.56
N ILE A 68 -3.43 0.75 2.92
CA ILE A 68 -2.35 1.48 3.59
C ILE A 68 -1.23 1.74 2.57
N GLY A 69 -1.00 3.01 2.29
CA GLY A 69 -0.11 3.50 1.24
C GLY A 69 -0.88 3.74 -0.06
N ALA A 70 -0.65 4.90 -0.68
CA ALA A 70 -1.17 5.33 -1.98
C ALA A 70 -0.06 5.45 -3.03
N GLY A 71 1.19 5.10 -2.69
CA GLY A 71 2.29 4.98 -3.64
C GLY A 71 2.28 3.65 -4.39
N GLY A 72 2.62 3.65 -5.68
CA GLY A 72 2.88 2.46 -6.52
C GLY A 72 1.84 1.35 -6.37
N LEU A 73 2.10 0.39 -5.47
CA LEU A 73 1.19 -0.67 -5.08
C LEU A 73 -0.18 -0.15 -4.63
N GLY A 74 -0.25 0.92 -3.84
CA GLY A 74 -1.51 1.53 -3.41
C GLY A 74 -2.37 2.03 -4.57
N CYS A 75 -1.74 2.65 -5.58
CA CYS A 75 -2.44 3.06 -6.81
C CYS A 75 -3.04 1.87 -7.56
N GLU A 76 -2.28 0.78 -7.68
CA GLU A 76 -2.74 -0.46 -8.32
C GLU A 76 -3.87 -1.13 -7.52
N MET A 77 -3.71 -1.28 -6.21
CA MET A 77 -4.71 -1.87 -5.32
C MET A 77 -6.04 -1.12 -5.38
N LEU A 78 -6.01 0.22 -5.34
CA LEU A 78 -7.23 1.03 -5.43
C LEU A 78 -7.97 0.81 -6.76
N LYS A 79 -7.24 0.76 -7.89
CA LYS A 79 -7.82 0.42 -9.19
C LYS A 79 -8.45 -0.96 -9.15
N ASP A 80 -7.71 -1.96 -8.69
CA ASP A 80 -8.14 -3.35 -8.72
C ASP A 80 -9.38 -3.58 -7.86
N LEU A 81 -9.37 -3.10 -6.62
CA LEU A 81 -10.52 -3.19 -5.71
C LEU A 81 -11.76 -2.51 -6.30
N ALA A 82 -11.62 -1.29 -6.84
CA ALA A 82 -12.73 -0.57 -7.44
C ALA A 82 -13.30 -1.29 -8.67
N LEU A 83 -12.46 -1.92 -9.48
CA LEU A 83 -12.87 -2.70 -10.67
C LEU A 83 -13.37 -4.12 -10.33
N MET A 84 -13.05 -4.63 -9.14
CA MET A 84 -13.62 -5.86 -8.59
C MET A 84 -15.00 -5.65 -7.93
N GLY A 85 -15.42 -4.39 -7.76
CA GLY A 85 -16.74 -4.02 -7.28
C GLY A 85 -16.80 -3.61 -5.82
N PHE A 86 -15.67 -3.52 -5.12
CA PHE A 86 -15.63 -2.94 -3.78
C PHE A 86 -15.94 -1.45 -3.87
N ARG A 87 -16.87 -0.98 -3.02
CA ARG A 87 -17.24 0.43 -2.98
C ARG A 87 -16.66 1.13 -1.77
N HIS A 88 -16.70 0.52 -0.60
CA HIS A 88 -16.28 1.14 0.65
C HIS A 88 -14.78 0.87 0.88
N ILE A 89 -13.96 1.82 0.44
CA ILE A 89 -12.50 1.72 0.53
C ILE A 89 -11.98 2.95 1.27
N ASP A 90 -11.18 2.75 2.29
CA ASP A 90 -10.44 3.84 2.92
C ASP A 90 -8.98 3.74 2.48
N VAL A 91 -8.32 4.88 2.25
CA VAL A 91 -6.89 4.92 1.93
C VAL A 91 -6.15 5.86 2.88
N ILE A 92 -5.10 5.35 3.52
CA ILE A 92 -4.19 6.14 4.35
C ILE A 92 -2.86 6.31 3.63
N ASP A 93 -2.40 7.55 3.50
CA ASP A 93 -1.03 7.87 3.07
C ASP A 93 -0.64 9.23 3.67
N MET A 94 0.56 9.34 4.23
CA MET A 94 1.06 10.55 4.88
C MET A 94 1.88 11.45 3.95
N ASP A 95 2.16 11.01 2.73
CA ASP A 95 3.04 11.70 1.80
C ASP A 95 2.28 12.64 0.86
N THR A 96 3.05 13.60 0.34
CA THR A 96 2.66 14.42 -0.79
C THR A 96 3.24 13.87 -2.11
N ILE A 97 2.61 14.22 -3.22
CA ILE A 97 3.03 13.79 -4.56
C ILE A 97 4.30 14.51 -4.98
N ASP A 98 5.29 13.75 -5.45
CA ASP A 98 6.54 14.25 -6.03
C ASP A 98 6.64 13.93 -7.54
N LEU A 99 7.47 14.68 -8.27
CA LEU A 99 7.71 14.45 -9.71
C LEU A 99 8.21 13.01 -9.98
N SER A 100 9.09 12.48 -9.13
CA SER A 100 9.64 11.13 -9.24
C SER A 100 8.60 10.02 -9.11
N ASN A 101 7.39 10.34 -8.63
CA ASN A 101 6.30 9.39 -8.48
C ASN A 101 5.59 9.10 -9.80
N LEU A 102 5.59 10.07 -10.73
CA LEU A 102 4.74 10.04 -11.92
C LEU A 102 5.11 8.95 -12.94
N ASN A 103 6.29 8.35 -12.83
CA ASN A 103 6.70 7.24 -13.71
C ASN A 103 5.96 5.92 -13.43
N ARG A 104 5.35 5.77 -12.24
CA ARG A 104 4.71 4.52 -11.80
C ARG A 104 3.39 4.71 -11.05
N GLN A 105 3.12 5.90 -10.54
CA GLN A 105 1.93 6.19 -9.72
C GLN A 105 0.87 6.87 -10.59
N PHE A 106 0.22 6.07 -11.44
CA PHE A 106 -0.62 6.54 -12.56
C PHE A 106 -1.92 7.25 -12.14
N LEU A 107 -2.26 7.29 -10.85
CA LEU A 107 -3.38 8.09 -10.34
C LEU A 107 -3.03 9.59 -10.29
N PHE A 108 -1.74 9.94 -10.31
CA PHE A 108 -1.27 11.31 -10.13
C PHE A 108 -0.90 11.98 -11.46
N ARG A 109 -1.04 13.30 -11.54
CA ARG A 109 -0.61 14.12 -12.69
C ARG A 109 0.40 15.16 -12.25
N LYS A 110 1.08 15.77 -13.22
CA LYS A 110 2.02 16.88 -12.98
C LYS A 110 1.37 18.05 -12.22
N SER A 111 0.08 18.29 -12.43
CA SER A 111 -0.72 19.30 -11.72
C SER A 111 -1.00 18.98 -10.25
N ASP A 112 -0.66 17.78 -9.80
CA ASP A 112 -0.94 17.31 -8.45
C ASP A 112 0.30 17.28 -7.54
N ILE A 113 1.47 17.63 -8.08
CA ILE A 113 2.71 17.74 -7.31
C ILE A 113 2.49 18.67 -6.10
N GLY A 114 2.91 18.20 -4.93
CA GLY A 114 2.74 18.89 -3.64
C GLY A 114 1.41 18.62 -2.92
N LYS A 115 0.42 18.00 -3.58
CA LYS A 115 -0.85 17.62 -2.92
C LYS A 115 -0.71 16.27 -2.21
N SER A 116 -1.63 15.99 -1.28
CA SER A 116 -1.72 14.69 -0.61
C SER A 116 -1.93 13.54 -1.60
N LYS A 117 -1.13 12.47 -1.49
CA LYS A 117 -1.33 11.26 -2.30
C LYS A 117 -2.68 10.61 -2.03
N ALA A 118 -3.08 10.50 -0.76
CA ALA A 118 -4.34 9.87 -0.35
C ALA A 118 -5.55 10.59 -0.97
N GLU A 119 -5.59 11.92 -0.87
CA GLU A 119 -6.71 12.74 -1.36
C GLU A 119 -6.83 12.68 -2.88
N VAL A 120 -5.71 12.84 -3.60
CA VAL A 120 -5.71 12.80 -5.06
C VAL A 120 -6.03 11.40 -5.57
N ALA A 121 -5.52 10.35 -4.93
CA ALA A 121 -5.82 8.96 -5.30
C ALA A 121 -7.32 8.67 -5.14
N ALA A 122 -7.91 9.01 -4.00
CA ALA A 122 -9.34 8.83 -3.75
C ALA A 122 -10.20 9.63 -4.74
N ALA A 123 -9.87 10.91 -4.96
CA ALA A 123 -10.58 11.75 -5.92
C ALA A 123 -10.52 11.20 -7.34
N PHE A 124 -9.36 10.69 -7.77
CA PHE A 124 -9.20 10.09 -9.08
C PHE A 124 -10.08 8.85 -9.24
N ILE A 125 -10.05 7.93 -8.28
CA ILE A 125 -10.80 6.67 -8.34
C ILE A 125 -12.31 6.95 -8.29
N ASN A 126 -12.78 7.80 -7.38
CA ASN A 126 -14.19 8.16 -7.27
C ASN A 126 -14.73 8.81 -8.55
N LYS A 127 -13.90 9.59 -9.25
CA LYS A 127 -14.24 10.16 -10.55
C LYS A 127 -14.20 9.13 -11.67
N ARG A 128 -13.22 8.22 -11.66
CA ARG A 128 -12.97 7.27 -12.75
C ARG A 128 -13.91 6.06 -12.72
N VAL A 129 -14.27 5.59 -11.53
CA VAL A 129 -15.04 4.36 -11.32
C VAL A 129 -16.36 4.71 -10.63
N PRO A 130 -17.46 4.87 -11.39
CA PRO A 130 -18.75 5.28 -10.82
C PRO A 130 -19.22 4.33 -9.72
N GLY A 131 -19.74 4.87 -8.62
CA GLY A 131 -20.25 4.10 -7.49
C GLY A 131 -19.18 3.62 -6.50
N CYS A 132 -17.89 3.78 -6.79
CA CYS A 132 -16.85 3.59 -5.80
C CYS A 132 -16.86 4.76 -4.79
N GLN A 133 -16.53 4.47 -3.54
CA GLN A 133 -16.53 5.41 -2.42
C GLN A 133 -15.21 5.28 -1.66
N VAL A 134 -14.15 5.80 -2.27
CA VAL A 134 -12.84 5.88 -1.65
C VAL A 134 -12.79 7.08 -0.70
N LYS A 135 -12.51 6.83 0.57
CA LYS A 135 -12.28 7.86 1.59
C LYS A 135 -10.79 8.04 1.85
N ALA A 136 -10.29 9.25 1.66
CA ALA A 136 -8.89 9.57 1.90
C ALA A 136 -8.61 9.94 3.36
N HIS A 137 -7.42 9.56 3.81
CA HIS A 137 -6.86 9.94 5.10
C HIS A 137 -5.41 10.40 4.89
N PHE A 138 -5.20 11.72 4.88
CA PHE A 138 -3.85 12.29 4.84
C PHE A 138 -3.24 12.30 6.25
N LYS A 139 -2.86 11.10 6.71
CA LYS A 139 -2.39 10.83 8.07
C LYS A 139 -1.37 9.71 8.09
N LYS A 140 -0.64 9.59 9.20
CA LYS A 140 0.16 8.40 9.47
C LYS A 140 -0.75 7.29 9.98
N ILE A 141 -0.34 6.05 9.76
CA ILE A 141 -1.07 4.88 10.31
C ILE A 141 -1.10 4.93 11.85
N GLN A 142 -0.05 5.46 12.47
CA GLN A 142 0.07 5.61 13.92
C GLN A 142 -0.90 6.62 14.53
N ASP A 143 -1.58 7.44 13.71
CA ASP A 143 -2.53 8.45 14.20
C ASP A 143 -3.92 7.86 14.51
N TYR A 144 -4.11 6.56 14.28
CA TYR A 144 -5.34 5.82 14.50
C TYR A 144 -5.17 4.72 15.55
N ASP A 145 -6.22 4.49 16.32
CA ASP A 145 -6.30 3.45 17.35
C ASP A 145 -7.01 2.18 16.82
N GLU A 146 -7.08 1.15 17.66
CA GLU A 146 -7.70 -0.13 17.34
C GLU A 146 -9.15 0.01 16.87
N SER A 147 -9.90 0.98 17.42
CA SER A 147 -11.31 1.20 17.07
C SER A 147 -11.47 1.59 15.60
N PHE A 148 -10.52 2.35 15.08
CA PHE A 148 -10.48 2.68 13.66
C PHE A 148 -10.23 1.44 12.81
N TYR A 149 -9.27 0.59 13.17
CA TYR A 149 -8.91 -0.59 12.36
C TYR A 149 -9.97 -1.70 12.41
N GLN A 150 -10.71 -1.82 13.52
CA GLN A 150 -11.77 -2.82 13.69
C GLN A 150 -12.95 -2.68 12.73
N GLN A 151 -13.17 -1.50 12.16
CA GLN A 151 -14.29 -1.28 11.25
C GLN A 151 -14.09 -1.96 9.88
N PHE A 152 -12.87 -2.39 9.57
CA PHE A 152 -12.51 -2.96 8.26
C PHE A 152 -12.59 -4.48 8.29
N HIS A 153 -13.02 -5.04 7.15
CA HIS A 153 -13.07 -6.48 6.95
C HIS A 153 -11.72 -7.01 6.48
N ILE A 154 -10.95 -6.20 5.73
CA ILE A 154 -9.63 -6.56 5.19
C ILE A 154 -8.75 -5.31 5.17
N VAL A 155 -7.47 -5.47 5.52
CA VAL A 155 -6.43 -4.44 5.36
C VAL A 155 -5.46 -4.87 4.27
N LEU A 156 -5.14 -3.98 3.33
CA LEU A 156 -4.10 -4.18 2.31
C LEU A 156 -2.96 -3.19 2.54
N CYS A 157 -1.73 -3.69 2.53
CA CYS A 157 -0.52 -2.91 2.79
C CYS A 157 0.36 -2.83 1.53
N GLY A 158 0.55 -1.61 1.04
CA GLY A 158 1.51 -1.26 -0.02
C GLY A 158 2.64 -0.37 0.51
N LEU A 159 3.15 -0.71 1.71
CA LEU A 159 4.13 0.09 2.45
C LEU A 159 5.54 -0.07 1.89
N ASP A 160 6.41 0.92 2.13
CA ASP A 160 7.81 0.90 1.68
C ASP A 160 8.81 0.62 2.81
N SER A 161 8.42 0.81 4.07
CA SER A 161 9.29 0.57 5.23
C SER A 161 8.93 -0.69 6.02
N ILE A 162 9.96 -1.36 6.55
CA ILE A 162 9.79 -2.49 7.48
C ILE A 162 9.11 -2.03 8.77
N VAL A 163 9.46 -0.84 9.28
CA VAL A 163 8.88 -0.28 10.51
C VAL A 163 7.37 -0.12 10.39
N ALA A 164 6.87 0.45 9.29
CA ALA A 164 5.44 0.59 9.07
C ALA A 164 4.74 -0.76 8.93
N ARG A 165 5.35 -1.74 8.25
CA ARG A 165 4.81 -3.10 8.14
C ARG A 165 4.69 -3.80 9.50
N ARG A 166 5.71 -3.68 10.35
CA ARG A 166 5.70 -4.22 11.72
C ARG A 166 4.65 -3.55 12.58
N TRP A 167 4.50 -2.23 12.46
CA TRP A 167 3.46 -1.51 13.17
C TRP A 167 2.06 -1.98 12.74
N ALA A 168 1.79 -2.07 11.43
CA ALA A 168 0.53 -2.56 10.91
C ALA A 168 0.25 -4.02 11.34
N ASN A 169 1.29 -4.86 11.36
CA ASN A 169 1.23 -6.22 11.88
C ASN A 169 0.82 -6.27 13.36
N GLY A 170 1.47 -5.46 14.20
CA GLY A 170 1.14 -5.36 15.63
C GLY A 170 -0.29 -4.87 15.86
N MET A 171 -0.74 -3.91 15.06
CA MET A 171 -2.11 -3.39 15.12
C MET A 171 -3.15 -4.48 14.79
N VAL A 172 -3.02 -5.20 13.66
CA VAL A 172 -3.99 -6.26 13.34
C VAL A 172 -3.94 -7.45 14.30
N LEU A 173 -2.80 -7.69 14.96
CA LEU A 173 -2.66 -8.67 16.04
C LEU A 173 -3.38 -8.22 17.31
N SER A 174 -3.28 -6.95 17.71
CA SER A 174 -3.96 -6.45 18.91
C SER A 174 -5.49 -6.49 18.80
N LEU A 175 -6.03 -6.49 17.57
CA LEU A 175 -7.47 -6.66 17.36
C LEU A 175 -7.97 -8.06 17.74
N VAL A 176 -7.10 -9.07 17.68
CA VAL A 176 -7.45 -10.46 18.05
C VAL A 176 -7.77 -10.53 19.54
N ASP A 177 -7.02 -9.82 20.37
CA ASP A 177 -7.28 -9.72 21.82
C ASP A 177 -8.63 -9.05 22.12
N GLN A 178 -9.14 -8.25 21.18
CA GLN A 178 -10.46 -7.62 21.23
C GLN A 178 -11.56 -8.47 20.56
N GLY A 179 -11.24 -9.70 20.15
CA GLY A 179 -12.18 -10.65 19.56
C GLY A 179 -12.44 -10.47 18.07
N SER A 180 -11.61 -9.67 17.36
CA SER A 180 -11.76 -9.44 15.92
C SER A 180 -10.53 -9.90 15.15
N ILE A 181 -10.74 -10.77 14.17
CA ILE A 181 -9.68 -11.18 13.22
C ILE A 181 -9.88 -10.37 11.95
N VAL A 182 -8.97 -9.43 11.70
CA VAL A 182 -8.94 -8.65 10.46
C VAL A 182 -7.78 -9.16 9.59
N PRO A 183 -8.07 -9.90 8.49
CA PRO A 183 -7.07 -10.31 7.53
C PRO A 183 -6.25 -9.14 6.98
N MET A 184 -4.94 -9.34 6.87
CA MET A 184 -4.02 -8.39 6.27
C MET A 184 -3.34 -8.99 5.05
N VAL A 185 -3.34 -8.28 3.92
CA VAL A 185 -2.59 -8.65 2.71
C VAL A 185 -1.44 -7.66 2.55
N ASP A 186 -0.20 -8.12 2.61
CA ASP A 186 0.99 -7.28 2.49
C ASP A 186 1.72 -7.54 1.18
N GLY A 187 2.08 -6.45 0.50
CA GLY A 187 2.88 -6.44 -0.71
C GLY A 187 4.19 -5.67 -0.54
N GLY A 188 5.22 -6.13 -1.25
CA GLY A 188 6.51 -5.44 -1.35
C GLY A 188 7.06 -5.53 -2.76
N THR A 189 7.79 -4.49 -3.18
CA THR A 189 8.48 -4.46 -4.48
C THR A 189 9.80 -3.73 -4.37
N GLU A 190 10.80 -4.23 -5.10
CA GLU A 190 12.12 -3.64 -5.23
C GLU A 190 12.67 -3.96 -6.63
N GLY A 191 12.84 -2.93 -7.47
CA GLY A 191 13.24 -3.11 -8.86
C GLY A 191 12.30 -4.05 -9.62
N PHE A 192 12.83 -5.17 -10.11
CA PHE A 192 12.07 -6.22 -10.82
C PHE A 192 11.62 -7.38 -9.93
N LYS A 193 11.76 -7.24 -8.60
CA LYS A 193 11.33 -8.24 -7.62
C LYS A 193 10.11 -7.74 -6.86
N GLY A 194 9.32 -8.67 -6.38
CA GLY A 194 8.21 -8.38 -5.49
C GLY A 194 7.74 -9.62 -4.77
N ASN A 195 6.95 -9.41 -3.73
CA ASN A 195 6.34 -10.46 -2.92
C ASN A 195 4.93 -10.02 -2.51
N ALA A 196 4.06 -11.00 -2.32
CA ALA A 196 2.75 -10.81 -1.72
C ALA A 196 2.52 -11.90 -0.68
N ARG A 197 1.86 -11.55 0.43
CA ARG A 197 1.52 -12.49 1.50
C ARG A 197 0.17 -12.17 2.10
N VAL A 198 -0.54 -13.21 2.51
CA VAL A 198 -1.79 -13.11 3.26
C VAL A 198 -1.50 -13.50 4.71
N ILE A 199 -1.84 -12.61 5.62
CA ILE A 199 -1.66 -12.76 7.06
C ILE A 199 -3.05 -12.84 7.70
N LEU A 200 -3.29 -13.96 8.38
CA LEU A 200 -4.45 -14.19 9.22
C LEU A 200 -3.93 -14.15 10.67
N PRO A 201 -4.15 -13.03 11.40
CA PRO A 201 -3.66 -12.87 12.76
C PRO A 201 -3.97 -14.09 13.64
N SER A 202 -2.97 -14.57 14.38
CA SER A 202 -3.02 -15.80 15.23
C SER A 202 -3.25 -17.15 14.52
N ILE A 203 -3.43 -17.18 13.19
CA ILE A 203 -3.69 -18.41 12.43
C ILE A 203 -2.48 -18.83 11.60
N ASN A 204 -1.81 -17.89 10.93
CA ASN A 204 -0.63 -18.17 10.11
C ASN A 204 0.55 -17.23 10.44
N ALA A 205 1.67 -17.43 9.73
CA ALA A 205 2.88 -16.64 9.95
C ALA A 205 2.65 -15.14 9.67
N CYS A 206 3.00 -14.30 10.65
CA CYS A 206 2.86 -12.85 10.56
C CYS A 206 4.12 -12.18 9.98
N VAL A 207 4.14 -10.84 9.90
CA VAL A 207 5.32 -10.11 9.40
C VAL A 207 6.56 -10.42 10.26
N ASP A 208 6.41 -10.40 11.59
CA ASP A 208 7.51 -10.70 12.53
C ASP A 208 7.98 -12.16 12.46
N CYS A 209 7.10 -13.12 12.16
CA CYS A 209 7.49 -14.53 11.97
C CYS A 209 8.42 -14.75 10.77
N THR A 210 8.37 -13.85 9.79
CA THR A 210 9.12 -13.98 8.52
C THR A 210 10.24 -12.96 8.39
N LEU A 211 10.40 -12.07 9.36
CA LEU A 211 11.38 -10.98 9.32
C LEU A 211 12.82 -11.49 9.20
N ASP A 212 13.12 -12.62 9.83
CA ASP A 212 14.41 -13.29 9.69
C ASP A 212 14.59 -13.94 8.31
N LEU A 213 13.52 -14.33 7.63
CA LEU A 213 13.54 -14.96 6.30
C LEU A 213 13.68 -13.95 5.15
N VAL A 214 13.18 -12.71 5.31
CA VAL A 214 13.38 -11.62 4.32
C VAL A 214 14.74 -10.92 4.47
N SER A 215 15.51 -11.25 5.50
CA SER A 215 16.76 -10.61 5.82
C SER A 215 17.93 -11.11 4.96
N THR A 216 17.86 -10.84 3.65
CA THR A 216 19.10 -10.75 2.86
C THR A 216 20.07 -9.78 3.54
N THR A 217 19.59 -8.76 4.25
CA THR A 217 20.43 -7.86 5.04
C THR A 217 21.03 -8.50 6.30
N ALA A 218 20.32 -9.35 7.06
CA ALA A 218 20.77 -9.83 8.37
C ALA A 218 21.44 -11.20 8.37
N HIS A 219 21.07 -12.11 7.46
CA HIS A 219 21.63 -13.46 7.43
C HIS A 219 22.30 -13.85 6.10
N THR A 220 21.90 -13.25 4.97
CA THR A 220 22.46 -13.58 3.65
C THR A 220 22.70 -12.35 2.74
N PRO A 221 23.64 -11.46 3.09
CA PRO A 221 23.95 -10.30 2.25
C PRO A 221 24.43 -10.75 0.88
N ARG A 222 24.08 -9.97 -0.15
CA ARG A 222 24.39 -10.25 -1.57
C ARG A 222 24.98 -9.06 -2.30
N LEU A 223 24.75 -7.86 -1.77
CA LEU A 223 25.19 -6.58 -2.31
C LEU A 223 25.90 -5.79 -1.20
N PRO A 224 26.89 -4.93 -1.52
CA PRO A 224 27.59 -4.13 -0.52
C PRO A 224 26.66 -3.22 0.28
N GLU A 225 25.55 -2.78 -0.31
CA GLU A 225 24.50 -2.00 0.35
C GLU A 225 23.82 -2.77 1.48
N HIS A 226 23.70 -4.10 1.37
CA HIS A 226 23.11 -4.93 2.43
C HIS A 226 24.01 -4.95 3.66
N CYS A 227 25.32 -4.91 3.48
CA CYS A 227 26.26 -4.83 4.59
C CYS A 227 26.20 -3.48 5.29
N ILE A 228 26.11 -2.39 4.54
CA ILE A 228 25.95 -1.03 5.08
C ILE A 228 24.63 -0.91 5.86
N GLU A 229 23.54 -1.41 5.27
CA GLU A 229 22.21 -1.31 5.89
C GLU A 229 22.09 -2.19 7.14
N TYR A 230 22.75 -3.36 7.18
CA TYR A 230 22.85 -4.17 8.39
C TYR A 230 23.48 -3.38 9.53
N VAL A 231 24.61 -2.71 9.26
CA VAL A 231 25.34 -1.98 10.29
C VAL A 231 24.48 -0.83 10.83
N LYS A 232 23.81 -0.09 9.95
CA LYS A 232 22.94 1.03 10.33
C LYS A 232 21.73 0.59 11.16
N ILE A 233 21.01 -0.43 10.69
CA ILE A 233 19.71 -0.80 11.27
C ILE A 233 19.87 -1.75 12.47
N LEU A 234 20.85 -2.65 12.43
CA LEU A 234 20.95 -3.74 13.39
C LEU A 234 22.18 -3.61 14.30
N LEU A 235 23.35 -3.29 13.75
CA LEU A 235 24.57 -3.26 14.55
C LEU A 235 24.69 -1.98 15.39
N TRP A 236 24.34 -0.82 14.84
CA TRP A 236 24.44 0.46 15.53
C TRP A 236 23.58 0.51 16.80
N PRO A 237 22.27 0.16 16.78
CA PRO A 237 21.47 0.17 17.99
C PRO A 237 21.91 -0.88 19.01
N LYS A 238 22.58 -1.95 18.56
CA LYS A 238 23.08 -3.03 19.39
C LYS A 238 24.38 -2.67 20.11
N GLU A 239 25.36 -2.12 19.39
CA GLU A 239 26.70 -1.82 19.92
C GLU A 239 26.81 -0.42 20.52
N LYS A 240 25.91 0.51 20.15
CA LYS A 240 25.89 1.89 20.66
C LYS A 240 27.29 2.55 20.64
N PRO A 241 27.99 2.55 19.49
CA PRO A 241 29.42 2.84 19.41
C PRO A 241 29.83 4.25 19.88
N PHE A 242 28.89 5.20 19.88
CA PHE A 242 29.12 6.59 20.27
C PHE A 242 28.26 7.04 21.46
N GLY A 243 27.72 6.11 22.25
CA GLY A 243 26.89 6.39 23.44
C GLY A 243 25.45 5.90 23.34
N GLU A 244 24.75 5.82 24.49
CA GLU A 244 23.45 5.15 24.59
C GLU A 244 22.30 5.82 23.83
N GLU A 245 22.36 7.13 23.64
CA GLU A 245 21.32 7.93 22.97
C GLU A 245 21.81 8.55 21.64
N THR A 246 23.01 8.20 21.19
CA THR A 246 23.60 8.80 20.00
C THR A 246 23.01 8.21 18.73
N ALA A 247 22.15 9.00 18.07
CA ALA A 247 21.63 8.68 16.74
C ALA A 247 22.73 8.74 15.68
N ILE A 248 22.55 8.00 14.58
CA ILE A 248 23.47 8.08 13.44
C ILE A 248 23.37 9.47 12.83
N ASP A 249 24.55 10.07 12.63
CA ASP A 249 24.71 11.37 11.97
C ASP A 249 25.45 11.13 10.65
N GLY A 250 24.77 11.45 9.55
CA GLY A 250 25.27 11.25 8.18
C GLY A 250 26.37 12.22 7.77
N ASP A 251 26.48 13.34 8.48
CA ASP A 251 27.47 14.40 8.22
C ASP A 251 28.68 14.31 9.16
N ASN A 252 28.62 13.44 10.17
CA ASN A 252 29.74 13.17 11.08
C ASN A 252 30.72 12.15 10.45
N PRO A 253 31.96 12.54 10.13
CA PRO A 253 32.94 11.64 9.51
C PRO A 253 33.24 10.39 10.34
N ASP A 254 33.23 10.49 11.67
CA ASP A 254 33.54 9.37 12.57
C ASP A 254 32.44 8.32 12.54
N HIS A 255 31.17 8.75 12.47
CA HIS A 255 30.03 7.85 12.32
C HIS A 255 30.09 7.10 10.98
N ILE A 256 30.34 7.82 9.89
CA ILE A 256 30.46 7.24 8.54
C ILE A 256 31.63 6.27 8.46
N GLN A 257 32.77 6.62 9.06
CA GLN A 257 33.96 5.78 9.11
C GLN A 257 33.69 4.47 9.86
N TRP A 258 33.08 4.54 11.04
CA TRP A 258 32.72 3.36 11.82
C TRP A 258 31.77 2.43 11.05
N ILE A 259 30.76 3.01 10.39
CA ILE A 259 29.80 2.25 9.60
C ILE A 259 30.48 1.59 8.40
N HIS A 260 31.40 2.29 7.73
CA HIS A 260 32.18 1.76 6.62
C HIS A 260 33.06 0.58 7.04
N GLU A 261 33.75 0.69 8.17
CA GLU A 261 34.60 -0.38 8.71
C GLU A 261 33.78 -1.64 9.01
N LYS A 262 32.69 -1.51 9.77
CA LYS A 262 31.80 -2.63 10.10
C LYS A 262 31.11 -3.23 8.88
N ALA A 263 30.75 -2.41 7.89
CA ALA A 263 30.17 -2.91 6.65
C ALA A 263 31.20 -3.69 5.83
N THR A 264 32.47 -3.28 5.86
CA THR A 264 33.58 -3.97 5.19
C THR A 264 33.89 -5.30 5.86
N GLU A 265 33.92 -5.36 7.20
CA GLU A 265 34.08 -6.60 7.97
C GLU A 265 32.99 -7.61 7.57
N ARG A 266 31.72 -7.19 7.63
CA ARG A 266 30.59 -8.02 7.24
C ARG A 266 30.63 -8.43 5.76
N ALA A 267 31.04 -7.55 4.86
CA ALA A 267 31.17 -7.90 3.44
C ALA A 267 32.23 -8.97 3.22
N SER A 268 33.35 -8.93 3.98
CA SER A 268 34.39 -9.95 3.94
C SER A 268 33.88 -11.32 4.39
N GLU A 269 33.05 -11.38 5.43
CA GLU A 269 32.46 -12.65 5.92
C GLU A 269 31.64 -13.38 4.85
N TYR A 270 31.03 -12.63 3.93
CA TYR A 270 30.16 -13.16 2.87
C TYR A 270 30.77 -13.09 1.46
N ASN A 271 32.07 -12.80 1.34
CA ASN A 271 32.77 -12.63 0.06
C ASN A 271 32.13 -11.59 -0.89
N ILE A 272 31.63 -10.49 -0.34
CA ILE A 272 31.02 -9.39 -1.07
C ILE A 272 32.06 -8.29 -1.26
N SER A 273 32.21 -7.81 -2.50
CA SER A 273 33.08 -6.68 -2.83
C SER A 273 32.27 -5.41 -3.12
N GLY A 274 32.91 -4.25 -3.13
CA GLY A 274 32.28 -2.98 -3.52
C GLY A 274 31.73 -2.11 -2.39
N VAL A 275 31.97 -2.48 -1.12
CA VAL A 275 31.79 -1.53 -0.01
C VAL A 275 32.87 -0.46 -0.13
N THR A 276 32.47 0.79 -0.33
CA THR A 276 33.38 1.93 -0.42
C THR A 276 32.89 3.04 0.50
N TYR A 277 33.81 3.87 0.99
CA TYR A 277 33.45 5.02 1.83
C TYR A 277 32.40 5.92 1.17
N ARG A 278 32.51 6.13 -0.15
CA ARG A 278 31.55 6.90 -0.95
C ARG A 278 30.17 6.24 -0.99
N LEU A 279 30.10 4.92 -1.12
CA LEU A 279 28.83 4.18 -1.09
C LEU A 279 28.19 4.26 0.30
N THR A 280 28.99 4.15 1.37
CA THR A 280 28.54 4.32 2.75
C THR A 280 27.96 5.72 2.96
N GLN A 281 28.67 6.77 2.56
CA GLN A 281 28.20 8.16 2.65
C GLN A 281 26.94 8.40 1.80
N GLY A 282 26.86 7.82 0.60
CA GLY A 282 25.71 7.91 -0.30
C GLY A 282 24.42 7.27 0.24
N LYS A 283 24.49 6.50 1.34
CA LYS A 283 23.31 5.96 2.06
C LYS A 283 22.77 6.91 3.14
N PHE A 284 23.44 8.03 3.38
CA PHE A 284 23.03 9.08 4.32
C PHE A 284 22.67 10.38 3.61
N ILE A 285 23.40 10.71 2.55
CA ILE A 285 23.04 11.80 1.66
C ILE A 285 21.92 11.28 0.76
N LEU A 286 20.73 11.89 0.82
CA LEU A 286 19.72 11.78 -0.23
C LEU A 286 20.28 12.41 -1.52
N ILE A 287 21.26 11.74 -2.15
CA ILE A 287 21.58 11.99 -3.54
C ILE A 287 20.49 11.25 -4.31
N PRO A 288 19.58 11.94 -5.01
CA PRO A 288 18.74 11.27 -5.97
C PRO A 288 19.69 10.57 -6.93
N GLN A 289 19.71 9.22 -6.93
CA GLN A 289 20.43 8.45 -7.93
C GLN A 289 19.77 8.69 -9.29
N ALA A 290 20.11 9.84 -9.86
CA ALA A 290 19.98 10.21 -11.25
C ALA A 290 21.40 10.51 -11.72
N PHE A 291 21.86 9.69 -12.67
CA PHE A 291 23.09 9.83 -13.45
C PHE A 291 24.43 9.64 -12.71
N SER A 292 25.06 8.49 -12.96
CA SER A 292 26.18 8.42 -13.91
C SER A 292 26.85 7.04 -13.84
N LEU A 293 26.78 6.27 -14.94
CA LEU A 293 27.89 5.57 -15.61
C LEU A 293 27.31 4.50 -16.54
N TRP A 294 27.27 4.86 -17.83
CA TRP A 294 26.96 4.06 -19.03
C TRP A 294 25.56 3.46 -19.16
#